data_AF-A0AAI8BGU0-F1
#
_entry.id   AF-A0AAI8BGU0-F1
#
_cell.length_a   1.000
_cell.length_b   1.000
_cell.length_c   1.000
_cell.angle_alpha   90.00
_cell.angle_beta   90.00
_cell.angle_gamma   90.00
#
_symmetry.space_group_name_H-M   'P 1'
#
loop_
_entity.id
_entity.type
_entity.pdbx_description
1 polymer ?
#
loop_
_entity_poly.entity_id
_entity_poly.type
_entity_poly.pdbx_seq_one_letter_code
_entity_poly.pdbx_strand_id
1 'polypeptide(L)'
;MKLELSLEQWQQVKDFAIRNLNLSSISKVDCDLSEYIPYYNKCLENNYHADLEYMVKHGSKRFIPNELVPGTNSVIVATLNYLNRPVNVETEVKRLRTTSNIADISIYAHDRDYHKVMKKNFSN
;
A
#
# COMPACT_ATOMS: atom_id res chain seq x y z
N MET A 1 16.02 -10.72 18.17
CA MET A 1 14.94 -10.69 19.18
C MET A 1 13.65 -10.26 18.47
N LYS A 2 12.60 -11.10 18.46
CA LYS A 2 11.29 -10.67 17.94
C LYS A 2 10.66 -9.75 19.00
N LEU A 3 10.32 -8.53 18.61
CA LEU A 3 9.59 -7.62 19.49
C LEU A 3 8.12 -8.05 19.48
N GLU A 4 7.66 -8.60 20.60
CA GLU A 4 6.25 -8.90 20.81
C GLU A 4 5.65 -7.85 21.73
N LEU A 5 4.72 -7.08 21.17
CA LEU A 5 3.94 -6.10 21.93
C LEU A 5 2.77 -6.81 22.59
N SER A 6 2.42 -6.41 23.81
CA SER A 6 1.15 -6.81 24.42
C SER A 6 -0.02 -6.26 23.61
N LEU A 7 -1.21 -6.85 23.81
CA LEU A 7 -2.45 -6.33 23.19
C LEU A 7 -2.68 -4.85 23.52
N GLU A 8 -2.38 -4.45 24.76
CA GLU A 8 -2.51 -3.08 25.23
C GLU A 8 -1.53 -2.14 24.51
N GLN A 9 -0.26 -2.53 24.41
CA GLN A 9 0.74 -1.77 23.66
C GLN A 9 0.37 -1.65 22.18
N TRP A 10 -0.17 -2.71 21.58
CA TRP A 10 -0.63 -2.65 20.20
C TRP A 10 -1.84 -1.74 20.01
N GLN A 11 -2.74 -1.68 20.99
CA GLN A 11 -3.86 -0.73 20.98
C GLN A 11 -3.36 0.72 21.07
N GLN A 12 -2.36 1.00 21.90
CA GLN A 12 -1.72 2.32 21.98
C GLN A 12 -1.10 2.75 20.65
N VAL A 13 -0.42 1.82 19.95
CA VAL A 13 0.12 2.08 18.61
C VAL A 13 -0.98 2.43 17.61
N LYS A 14 -2.09 1.68 17.61
CA LYS A 14 -3.24 1.97 16.73
C LYS A 14 -3.86 3.34 17.03
N ASP A 15 -4.05 3.65 18.31
CA ASP A 15 -4.64 4.91 18.73
C ASP A 15 -3.76 6.09 18.31
N PHE A 16 -2.44 5.99 18.50
CA PHE A 16 -1.49 6.99 18.03
C PHE A 16 -1.51 7.14 16.50
N ALA A 17 -1.47 6.02 15.77
CA ALA A 17 -1.51 6.03 14.31
C ALA A 17 -2.74 6.75 13.76
N ILE A 18 -3.92 6.49 14.33
CA ILE A 18 -5.17 7.07 13.87
C ILE A 18 -5.30 8.53 14.33
N ARG A 19 -5.05 8.82 15.60
CA ARG A 19 -5.33 10.14 16.19
C ARG A 19 -4.23 11.17 15.93
N ASN A 20 -2.97 10.73 15.89
CA ASN A 20 -1.82 11.65 15.80
C ASN A 20 -1.21 11.68 14.39
N LEU A 21 -1.23 10.55 13.67
CA LEU A 21 -0.70 10.47 12.31
C LEU A 21 -1.79 10.54 11.22
N ASN A 22 -3.06 10.60 11.62
CA ASN A 22 -4.21 10.65 10.71
C ASN A 22 -4.23 9.48 9.70
N LEU A 23 -3.76 8.29 10.11
CA LEU A 23 -3.84 7.08 9.29
C LEU A 23 -5.24 6.48 9.39
N SER A 24 -5.69 5.83 8.32
CA SER A 24 -6.97 5.12 8.32
C SER A 24 -6.88 3.77 9.01
N SER A 25 -5.75 3.07 8.88
CA SER A 25 -5.48 1.86 9.65
C SER A 25 -3.98 1.57 9.75
N ILE A 26 -3.62 0.74 10.73
CA ILE A 26 -2.27 0.19 10.90
C ILE A 26 -2.36 -1.29 11.30
N SER A 27 -1.47 -2.11 10.76
CA SER A 27 -1.41 -3.56 10.99
C SER A 27 0.04 -4.04 11.06
N LYS A 28 0.28 -5.15 11.78
CA LYS A 28 1.56 -5.87 11.82
C LYS A 28 1.34 -7.19 11.09
N VAL A 29 2.25 -7.54 10.19
CA VAL A 29 2.29 -8.84 9.51
C VAL A 29 3.68 -9.45 9.66
N ASP A 30 3.78 -10.76 9.55
CA ASP A 30 5.07 -11.43 9.45
C ASP A 30 5.71 -11.20 8.05
N CYS A 31 6.85 -11.83 7.82
CA CYS A 31 7.63 -11.68 6.58
C CYS A 31 7.54 -12.92 5.68
N ASP A 32 6.65 -13.86 5.98
CA ASP A 32 6.50 -15.06 5.15
C ASP A 32 5.59 -14.75 3.96
N LEU A 33 6.19 -14.71 2.78
CA LEU A 33 5.50 -14.53 1.51
C LEU A 33 5.56 -15.78 0.63
N SER A 34 5.95 -16.93 1.19
CA SER A 34 6.16 -18.18 0.45
C SER A 34 4.96 -18.59 -0.41
N GLU A 35 3.74 -18.37 0.09
CA GLU A 35 2.50 -18.62 -0.64
C GLU A 35 2.36 -17.77 -1.91
N TYR A 36 2.84 -16.52 -1.89
CA TYR A 36 2.63 -15.53 -2.96
C TYR A 36 3.71 -15.53 -4.02
N ILE A 37 4.92 -16.01 -3.69
CA ILE A 37 6.09 -16.03 -4.59
C ILE A 37 5.81 -16.78 -5.91
N PRO A 38 5.15 -17.96 -5.93
CA PRO A 38 4.85 -18.66 -7.18
C PRO A 38 3.96 -17.84 -8.13
N TYR A 39 2.94 -17.15 -7.59
CA TYR A 39 2.06 -16.29 -8.38
C TYR A 39 2.82 -15.09 -8.94
N TYR A 40 3.69 -14.50 -8.13
CA TYR A 40 4.55 -13.41 -8.54
C TYR A 40 5.44 -13.80 -9.73
N ASN A 41 6.12 -14.94 -9.63
CA ASN A 41 6.98 -15.46 -10.69
C ASN A 41 6.18 -15.74 -11.97
N LYS A 42 4.99 -16.36 -11.84
CA LYS A 42 4.10 -16.59 -12.98
C LYS A 42 3.68 -15.28 -13.67
N CYS A 43 3.43 -14.21 -12.92
CA CYS A 43 3.12 -12.90 -13.50
C CYS A 43 4.33 -12.34 -14.28
N LEU A 44 5.55 -12.53 -13.79
CA LEU A 44 6.76 -12.10 -14.48
C LEU A 44 7.01 -12.90 -15.76
N GLU A 45 6.87 -14.23 -15.70
CA GLU A 45 7.00 -15.14 -16.85
C GLU A 45 6.02 -14.80 -17.98
N ASN A 46 4.81 -14.35 -17.63
CA ASN A 46 3.80 -13.92 -18.60
C ASN A 46 3.97 -12.46 -19.06
N ASN A 47 5.04 -11.76 -18.66
CA ASN A 47 5.27 -10.35 -18.97
C ASN A 47 4.14 -9.40 -18.49
N TYR A 48 3.44 -9.74 -17.41
CA TYR A 48 2.34 -8.92 -16.85
C TYR A 48 2.82 -7.75 -15.98
N HIS A 49 4.06 -7.30 -16.16
CA HIS A 49 4.62 -6.14 -15.45
C HIS A 49 4.61 -4.86 -16.30
N ALA A 50 4.21 -4.93 -17.58
CA ALA A 50 4.24 -3.79 -18.50
C ALA A 50 5.60 -3.06 -18.43
N ASP A 51 5.61 -1.73 -18.32
CA ASP A 51 6.83 -0.93 -18.23
C ASP A 51 7.44 -0.88 -16.82
N LEU A 52 6.92 -1.66 -15.85
CA LEU A 52 7.39 -1.66 -14.47
C LEU A 52 8.66 -2.54 -14.33
N GLU A 53 9.74 -2.19 -15.02
CA GLU A 53 11.00 -2.95 -15.04
C GLU A 53 11.56 -3.25 -13.64
N TYR A 54 11.29 -2.39 -12.66
CA TYR A 54 11.69 -2.60 -11.27
C TYR A 54 11.10 -3.88 -10.67
N MET A 55 9.99 -4.39 -11.22
CA MET A 55 9.42 -5.68 -10.81
C MET A 55 10.40 -6.82 -11.11
N VAL A 56 11.03 -6.83 -12.28
CA VAL A 56 12.02 -7.84 -12.65
C VAL A 56 13.37 -7.56 -11.99
N LYS A 57 13.84 -6.30 -12.07
CA LYS A 57 15.20 -5.88 -11.69
C LYS A 57 15.61 -6.23 -10.27
N HIS A 58 14.69 -6.18 -9.32
CA HIS A 58 15.01 -6.34 -7.89
C HIS A 58 14.87 -7.78 -7.37
N GLY A 59 14.37 -8.71 -8.19
CA GLY A 59 14.31 -10.14 -7.85
C GLY A 59 13.71 -10.42 -6.47
N SER A 60 14.42 -11.25 -5.69
CA SER A 60 14.01 -11.69 -4.36
C SER A 60 13.86 -10.58 -3.33
N LYS A 61 14.51 -9.42 -3.49
CA LYS A 61 14.35 -8.27 -2.59
C LYS A 61 12.91 -7.74 -2.53
N ARG A 62 12.05 -8.08 -3.50
CA ARG A 62 10.63 -7.70 -3.49
C ARG A 62 9.78 -8.53 -2.55
N PHE A 63 10.22 -9.73 -2.20
CA PHE A 63 9.44 -10.69 -1.39
C PHE A 63 10.24 -11.36 -0.27
N ILE A 64 11.53 -11.03 -0.11
CA ILE A 64 12.35 -11.42 1.04
C ILE A 64 12.74 -10.15 1.80
N PRO A 65 11.95 -9.73 2.81
CA PRO A 65 12.18 -8.47 3.51
C PRO A 65 13.58 -8.33 4.14
N ASN A 66 14.16 -9.44 4.61
CA ASN A 66 15.51 -9.45 5.20
C ASN A 66 16.62 -9.10 4.19
N GLU A 67 16.41 -9.29 2.89
CA GLU A 67 17.36 -8.84 1.85
C GLU A 67 17.23 -7.35 1.54
N LEU A 68 16.10 -6.73 1.91
CA LEU A 68 15.88 -5.30 1.76
C LEU A 68 16.45 -4.54 2.96
N VAL A 69 16.14 -5.00 4.18
CA VAL A 69 16.70 -4.46 5.44
C VAL A 69 17.12 -5.66 6.32
N PRO A 70 18.42 -5.82 6.61
CA PRO A 70 18.88 -6.92 7.45
C PRO A 70 18.25 -6.90 8.84
N GLY A 71 17.79 -8.07 9.30
CA GLY A 71 17.14 -8.23 10.61
C GLY A 71 15.64 -7.94 10.63
N THR A 72 15.00 -7.67 9.48
CA THR A 72 13.55 -7.50 9.40
C THR A 72 12.81 -8.76 9.87
N ASN A 73 11.93 -8.59 10.85
CA ASN A 73 11.17 -9.67 11.47
C ASN A 73 9.64 -9.55 11.27
N SER A 74 9.18 -8.38 10.84
CA SER A 74 7.78 -8.04 10.64
C SER A 74 7.69 -6.81 9.73
N VAL A 75 6.53 -6.60 9.13
CA VAL A 75 6.22 -5.40 8.36
C VAL A 75 5.03 -4.71 9.01
N ILE A 76 5.15 -3.38 9.17
CA ILE A 76 4.03 -2.54 9.57
C ILE A 76 3.37 -1.99 8.32
N VAL A 77 2.10 -2.30 8.15
CA VAL A 77 1.28 -1.85 7.02
C VAL A 77 0.39 -0.72 7.49
N ALA A 78 0.49 0.45 6.86
CA ALA A 78 -0.34 1.61 7.15
C ALA A 78 -1.17 1.97 5.92
N THR A 79 -2.42 2.37 6.13
CA THR A 79 -3.31 2.81 5.05
C THR A 79 -3.82 4.21 5.30
N LEU A 80 -4.15 4.90 4.20
CA LEU A 80 -4.81 6.19 4.22
C LEU A 80 -5.92 6.18 3.16
N ASN A 81 -7.14 6.47 3.57
CA ASN A 81 -8.27 6.62 2.68
C ASN A 81 -8.08 7.91 1.88
N TYR A 82 -7.98 7.78 0.56
CA TYR A 82 -7.77 8.87 -0.38
C TYR A 82 -9.08 9.37 -1.02
N LEU A 83 -10.24 8.82 -0.64
CA LEU A 83 -11.52 9.32 -1.13
C LEU A 83 -11.78 10.71 -0.54
N ASN A 84 -11.83 11.71 -1.41
CA ASN A 84 -12.13 13.10 -1.06
C ASN A 84 -13.65 13.41 -1.05
N ARG A 85 -14.48 12.47 -1.51
CA ARG A 85 -15.94 12.55 -1.46
C ARG A 85 -16.57 11.16 -1.38
N PRO A 86 -17.81 11.01 -0.89
CA PRO A 86 -18.57 9.78 -1.05
C PRO A 86 -18.70 9.41 -2.53
N VAL A 87 -18.42 8.15 -2.86
CA VAL A 87 -18.49 7.62 -4.23
C VAL A 87 -19.67 6.66 -4.34
N ASN A 88 -20.59 6.95 -5.26
CA ASN A 88 -21.59 5.98 -5.70
C ASN A 88 -21.09 5.34 -7.01
N VAL A 89 -20.77 4.06 -6.95
CA VAL A 89 -20.19 3.31 -8.09
C VAL A 89 -21.10 3.34 -9.31
N GLU A 90 -22.42 3.17 -9.11
CA GLU A 90 -23.37 3.17 -10.23
C GLU A 90 -23.42 4.53 -10.93
N THR A 91 -23.42 5.63 -10.16
CA THR A 91 -23.38 6.99 -10.70
C THR A 91 -22.07 7.26 -11.43
N GLU A 92 -20.92 6.88 -10.86
CA GLU A 92 -19.62 7.09 -11.52
C GLU A 92 -19.48 6.26 -12.79
N VAL A 93 -19.96 5.01 -12.81
CA VAL A 93 -19.97 4.17 -14.02
C VAL A 93 -20.85 4.79 -15.11
N LYS A 94 -22.05 5.29 -14.76
CA LYS A 94 -22.93 6.01 -15.70
C LYS A 94 -22.24 7.26 -16.25
N ARG A 95 -21.60 8.05 -15.39
CA ARG A 95 -20.85 9.25 -15.76
C ARG A 95 -19.71 8.92 -16.74
N LEU A 96 -18.88 7.93 -16.42
CA LEU A 96 -17.74 7.50 -17.26
C LEU A 96 -18.16 6.91 -18.61
N ARG A 97 -19.37 6.32 -18.69
CA ARG A 97 -19.92 5.80 -19.95
C ARG A 97 -20.61 6.87 -20.80
N THR A 98 -20.89 8.03 -20.24
CA THR A 98 -21.53 9.13 -20.99
C THR A 98 -20.49 9.77 -21.89
N THR A 99 -20.79 9.89 -23.18
CA THR A 99 -19.90 10.56 -24.14
C THR A 99 -19.64 11.99 -23.70
N SER A 100 -18.39 12.28 -23.37
CA SER A 100 -17.90 13.59 -22.94
C SER A 100 -16.59 13.88 -23.65
N ASN A 101 -16.36 15.14 -24.01
CA ASN A 101 -15.07 15.59 -24.55
C ASN A 101 -14.05 15.92 -23.45
N ILE A 102 -14.33 15.49 -22.21
CA ILE A 102 -13.47 15.71 -21.04
C ILE A 102 -12.90 14.35 -20.63
N ALA A 103 -11.57 14.28 -20.52
CA ALA A 103 -10.88 13.11 -19.98
C ALA A 103 -10.94 13.12 -18.44
N ASP A 104 -11.03 11.92 -17.85
CA ASP A 104 -11.00 11.72 -16.40
C ASP A 104 -9.62 11.26 -15.94
N ILE A 105 -9.22 11.74 -14.76
CA ILE A 105 -8.03 11.29 -14.05
C ILE A 105 -8.47 10.37 -12.91
N SER A 106 -7.77 9.27 -12.69
CA SER A 106 -8.04 8.36 -11.56
C SER A 106 -8.00 9.10 -10.22
N ILE A 107 -8.93 8.77 -9.31
CA ILE A 107 -9.11 9.46 -8.02
C ILE A 107 -7.83 9.46 -7.18
N TYR A 108 -7.01 8.39 -7.25
CA TYR A 108 -5.74 8.32 -6.50
C TYR A 108 -4.71 9.39 -6.90
N ALA A 109 -4.88 10.00 -8.07
CA ALA A 109 -4.00 11.04 -8.61
C ALA A 109 -4.63 12.45 -8.49
N HIS A 110 -5.75 12.59 -7.78
CA HIS A 110 -6.33 13.90 -7.46
C HIS A 110 -5.54 14.57 -6.32
N ASP A 111 -5.60 15.89 -6.26
CA ASP A 111 -5.01 16.70 -5.19
C ASP A 111 -3.49 16.50 -5.00
N ARG A 112 -3.04 16.38 -3.75
CA ARG A 112 -1.61 16.27 -3.42
C ARG A 112 -1.14 14.83 -3.58
N ASP A 113 -0.03 14.67 -4.31
CA ASP A 113 0.70 13.41 -4.46
C ASP A 113 0.78 12.61 -3.14
N TYR A 114 0.17 11.42 -3.16
CA TYR A 114 0.06 10.56 -1.98
C TYR A 114 1.44 10.16 -1.43
N HIS A 115 2.49 10.09 -2.26
CA HIS A 115 3.84 9.80 -1.78
C HIS A 115 4.31 10.86 -0.78
N LYS A 116 4.03 12.15 -1.06
CA LYS A 116 4.39 13.26 -0.18
C LYS A 116 3.54 13.26 1.09
N VAL A 117 2.24 12.98 0.97
CA VAL A 117 1.31 12.91 2.11
C VAL A 117 1.73 11.78 3.05
N MET A 118 1.89 10.56 2.53
CA MET A 118 2.29 9.39 3.31
C MET A 118 3.67 9.56 3.93
N LYS A 119 4.66 10.02 3.15
CA LYS A 119 6.02 10.23 3.65
C LYS A 119 6.06 11.24 4.79
N LYS A 120 5.28 12.33 4.72
CA LYS A 120 5.18 13.32 5.81
C LYS A 120 4.75 12.69 7.13
N ASN A 121 3.85 11.70 7.12
CA ASN A 121 3.40 11.03 8.34
C ASN A 121 4.50 10.19 9.02
N PHE A 122 5.57 9.83 8.30
CA PHE A 122 6.66 8.98 8.79
C PHE A 122 8.05 9.65 8.77
N SER A 123 8.14 10.93 8.41
CA SER A 123 9.43 11.64 8.27
C SER A 123 9.74 12.60 9.43
N ASN A 124 9.02 12.48 10.55
CA ASN A 124 9.31 13.25 11.77
C ASN A 124 10.20 12.45 12.71
#